data_AF-A0A1Q3TT20-F1
#
_entry.id   AF-A0A1Q3TT20-F1
#
_cell.length_a   1.000
_cell.length_b   1.000
_cell.length_c   1.000
_cell.angle_alpha   90.00
_cell.angle_beta   90.00
_cell.angle_gamma   90.00
#
_symmetry.space_group_name_H-M   'P 1'
#
loop_
_entity.id
_entity.type
_entity.pdbx_description
1 polymer ?
#
loop_
_entity_poly.entity_id
_entity_poly.type
_entity_poly.pdbx_seq_one_letter_code
_entity_poly.pdbx_strand_id
1 'polypeptide(L)'
;MAGEATNTTATQESTSTGGGTTQTGQTSGQTATGQQTSQTQQTQQQNNNSGSQNQTTDIAALPADIQDYIKRLRKEAEEANGKVKTEAENKRRAEEAELAAQNKFKELAEKREKELAEERAERAKLERSLLVAKIVAKHKLPEEVGPRLVGTTEAELDADAANLAKLLKPQTAANTEAGAGQNNRQAGQGANQQTSGGQGQQKPRPYVFQQPGDKTW
;
A
#
# COMPACT_ATOMS: atom_id res chain seq x y z
N MET A 1 -52.66 -9.84 33.40
CA MET A 1 -51.70 -10.48 34.32
C MET A 1 -50.51 -10.89 33.46
N ALA A 2 -49.52 -10.00 33.33
CA ALA A 2 -48.26 -10.01 34.11
C ALA A 2 -47.32 -11.14 33.61
N GLY A 3 -46.10 -10.91 33.16
CA GLY A 3 -45.30 -9.69 33.10
C GLY A 3 -44.06 -9.90 32.22
N GLU A 4 -43.48 -8.77 31.82
CA GLU A 4 -42.28 -8.62 31.01
C GLU A 4 -41.02 -8.95 31.82
N ALA A 5 -40.00 -9.53 31.16
CA ALA A 5 -38.65 -9.61 31.70
C ALA A 5 -37.66 -9.15 30.63
N THR A 6 -37.23 -7.90 30.74
CA THR A 6 -36.13 -7.28 30.00
C THR A 6 -34.81 -7.71 30.62
N ASN A 7 -33.89 -8.26 29.81
CA ASN A 7 -32.52 -8.57 30.26
C ASN A 7 -31.57 -7.48 29.74
N THR A 8 -31.25 -6.54 30.62
CA THR A 8 -30.24 -5.49 30.44
C THR A 8 -28.90 -6.01 30.95
N THR A 9 -27.94 -6.27 30.07
CA THR A 9 -26.55 -6.58 30.48
C THR A 9 -25.63 -5.45 30.04
N ALA A 10 -24.86 -4.98 31.02
CA ALA A 10 -24.16 -3.73 31.05
C ALA A 10 -22.87 -3.69 30.23
N THR A 11 -22.66 -2.51 29.64
CA THR A 11 -21.44 -1.94 29.10
C THR A 11 -20.30 -1.94 30.15
N GLN A 12 -19.13 -2.45 29.79
CA GLN A 12 -17.87 -2.11 30.45
C GLN A 12 -17.02 -1.26 29.51
N GLU A 13 -16.89 0.01 29.87
CA GLU A 13 -15.91 0.94 29.33
C GLU A 13 -14.53 0.57 29.89
N SER A 14 -13.53 0.41 29.03
CA SER A 14 -12.12 0.38 29.41
C SER A 14 -11.42 1.55 28.72
N THR A 15 -11.23 2.63 29.47
CA THR A 15 -10.41 3.78 29.10
C THR A 15 -8.95 3.45 29.41
N SER A 16 -8.19 3.06 28.38
CA SER A 16 -6.73 2.98 28.45
C SER A 16 -6.14 4.32 28.00
N THR A 17 -5.76 5.12 29.00
CA THR A 17 -5.03 6.39 28.84
C THR A 17 -3.55 6.10 29.12
N GLY A 18 -2.69 6.24 28.11
CA GLY A 18 -1.24 6.13 28.25
C GLY A 18 -0.52 6.72 27.04
N GLY A 19 -0.12 7.99 27.16
CA GLY A 19 0.52 8.76 26.10
C GLY A 19 2.00 8.44 25.87
N GLY A 20 2.46 8.71 24.63
CA GLY A 20 3.86 9.07 24.33
C GLY A 20 4.24 10.37 25.05
N THR A 21 5.47 10.88 25.08
CA THR A 21 6.64 10.89 24.19
C THR A 21 7.78 11.39 25.12
N THR A 22 9.08 11.10 25.01
CA THR A 22 10.05 11.65 24.06
C THR A 22 11.44 11.07 24.27
N GLN A 23 12.15 11.08 23.16
CA GLN A 23 13.48 10.62 22.79
C GLN A 23 14.58 11.64 23.13
N THR A 24 15.72 11.18 23.65
CA THR A 24 17.08 11.77 23.52
C THR A 24 18.04 10.71 24.09
N GLY A 25 19.04 10.15 23.42
CA GLY A 25 19.92 10.67 22.38
C GLY A 25 21.33 10.71 22.96
N GLN A 26 22.12 9.62 22.86
CA GLN A 26 23.57 9.71 23.02
C GLN A 26 24.33 8.64 22.23
N THR A 27 25.09 9.17 21.29
CA THR A 27 26.00 8.55 20.33
C THR A 27 27.36 8.31 20.99
N SER A 28 28.02 7.18 20.71
CA SER A 28 29.48 7.12 20.58
C SER A 28 29.87 5.83 19.87
N GLY A 29 30.53 5.99 18.72
CA GLY A 29 31.12 4.89 17.98
C GLY A 29 32.50 4.51 18.52
N GLN A 30 32.91 3.28 18.25
CA GLN A 30 34.32 2.91 18.17
C GLN A 30 34.50 1.72 17.22
N THR A 31 35.20 1.98 16.13
CA THR A 31 35.87 1.01 15.25
C THR A 31 37.02 0.32 15.99
N ALA A 32 37.15 -1.01 15.88
CA ALA A 32 38.46 -1.69 15.79
C ALA A 32 38.32 -3.16 15.33
N THR A 33 38.93 -3.40 14.18
CA THR A 33 39.52 -4.61 13.59
C THR A 33 40.13 -5.60 14.61
N GLY A 34 40.03 -6.92 14.36
CA GLY A 34 40.90 -7.90 15.03
C GLY A 34 40.46 -9.36 14.89
N GLN A 35 41.23 -10.13 14.11
CA GLN A 35 41.17 -11.58 13.94
C GLN A 35 41.32 -12.33 15.29
N GLN A 36 40.66 -13.48 15.47
CA GLN A 36 41.32 -14.75 15.86
C GLN A 36 40.35 -15.93 15.98
N THR A 37 40.63 -16.96 15.18
CA THR A 37 40.69 -18.40 15.49
C THR A 37 39.93 -18.98 16.69
N SER A 38 39.14 -20.01 16.36
CA SER A 38 39.11 -21.36 16.95
C SER A 38 39.41 -21.52 18.45
N GLN A 39 38.45 -22.04 19.21
CA GLN A 39 38.62 -23.26 20.01
C GLN A 39 37.29 -23.70 20.64
N THR A 40 36.77 -24.81 20.14
CA THR A 40 35.82 -25.69 20.81
C THR A 40 36.50 -26.20 22.08
N GLN A 41 36.05 -25.74 23.26
CA GLN A 41 36.47 -26.30 24.53
C GLN A 41 35.87 -27.71 24.67
N GLN A 42 36.73 -28.69 24.45
CA GLN A 42 36.58 -30.02 25.03
C GLN A 42 36.77 -29.90 26.53
N THR A 43 35.71 -30.14 27.30
CA THR A 43 35.85 -30.54 28.70
C THR A 43 36.42 -31.95 28.73
N GLN A 44 37.68 -32.03 29.14
CA GLN A 44 38.31 -33.25 29.59
C GLN A 44 37.59 -33.74 30.84
N GLN A 45 36.94 -34.90 30.76
CA GLN A 45 36.86 -35.80 31.91
C GLN A 45 37.83 -36.95 31.62
N GLN A 46 38.96 -36.89 32.32
CA GLN A 46 39.83 -38.03 32.55
C GLN A 46 39.00 -39.17 33.13
N ASN A 47 38.95 -40.29 32.42
CA ASN A 47 38.84 -41.57 33.08
C ASN A 47 40.01 -42.43 32.60
N ASN A 48 40.98 -42.60 33.50
CA ASN A 48 42.08 -43.53 33.33
C ASN A 48 41.50 -44.95 33.23
N ASN A 49 41.45 -45.50 32.03
CA ASN A 49 41.51 -46.95 31.87
C ASN A 49 42.28 -47.31 30.61
N SER A 50 43.58 -47.50 30.81
CA SER A 50 44.47 -48.14 29.86
C SER A 50 44.00 -49.57 29.57
N GLY A 51 43.85 -49.92 28.30
CA GLY A 51 43.64 -51.31 27.87
C GLY A 51 42.19 -51.69 27.56
N SER A 52 41.52 -50.98 26.67
CA SER A 52 40.42 -51.58 25.91
C SER A 52 40.85 -51.66 24.46
N GLN A 53 41.33 -52.84 24.06
CA GLN A 53 41.39 -53.21 22.66
C GLN A 53 40.07 -52.81 22.01
N ASN A 54 40.14 -52.31 20.78
CA ASN A 54 38.99 -52.17 19.90
C ASN A 54 38.44 -53.58 19.61
N GLN A 55 37.80 -54.20 20.60
CA GLN A 55 37.13 -55.48 20.47
C GLN A 55 35.78 -55.17 19.83
N THR A 56 35.79 -55.05 18.51
CA THR A 56 34.58 -55.28 17.74
C THR A 56 34.18 -56.72 18.02
N THR A 57 33.24 -56.91 18.96
CA THR A 57 32.63 -58.22 19.17
C THR A 57 32.03 -58.65 17.85
N ASP A 58 32.58 -59.70 17.25
CA ASP A 58 32.03 -60.24 16.03
C ASP A 58 30.63 -60.77 16.33
N ILE A 59 29.63 -60.10 15.75
CA ILE A 59 28.22 -60.41 15.99
C ILE A 59 27.92 -61.84 15.53
N ALA A 60 28.66 -62.37 14.54
CA ALA A 60 28.51 -63.74 14.09
C ALA A 60 28.96 -64.78 15.13
N ALA A 61 29.81 -64.41 16.09
CA ALA A 61 30.29 -65.29 17.15
C ALA A 61 29.39 -65.31 18.40
N LEU A 62 28.34 -64.49 18.44
CA LEU A 62 27.39 -64.46 19.56
C LEU A 62 26.33 -65.57 19.43
N PRO A 63 25.72 -66.01 20.55
CA PRO A 63 24.55 -66.89 20.52
C PRO A 63 23.41 -66.35 19.64
N ALA A 64 22.67 -67.24 18.97
CA ALA A 64 21.69 -66.88 17.95
C ALA A 64 20.57 -65.95 18.46
N ASP A 65 20.13 -66.15 19.70
CA ASP A 65 19.17 -65.31 20.41
C ASP A 65 19.66 -63.87 20.59
N ILE A 66 20.94 -63.68 20.91
CA ILE A 66 21.58 -62.36 21.01
C ILE A 66 21.73 -61.71 19.63
N GLN A 67 22.06 -62.48 18.60
CA GLN A 67 22.13 -61.96 17.23
C GLN A 67 20.78 -61.44 16.74
N ASP A 68 19.69 -62.18 17.00
CA ASP A 68 18.35 -61.76 16.60
C ASP A 68 17.84 -60.57 17.41
N TYR A 69 18.21 -60.48 18.69
CA TYR A 69 17.99 -59.28 19.50
C TYR A 69 18.66 -58.04 18.90
N ILE A 70 19.93 -58.15 18.51
CA ILE A 70 20.68 -57.04 17.90
C ILE A 70 20.07 -56.63 16.55
N LYS A 71 19.67 -57.60 15.70
CA LYS A 71 18.98 -57.31 14.43
C LYS A 71 17.68 -56.54 14.64
N ARG A 72 16.88 -56.95 15.63
CA ARG A 72 15.63 -56.26 15.98
C ARG A 72 15.89 -54.83 16.46
N LEU A 73 16.88 -54.63 17.33
CA LEU A 73 17.27 -53.29 17.79
C LEU A 73 17.75 -52.39 16.66
N ARG A 74 18.55 -52.92 15.72
CA ARG A 74 19.00 -52.17 14.54
C ARG A 74 17.84 -51.76 13.66
N LYS A 75 16.93 -52.69 13.38
CA LYS A 75 15.71 -52.41 12.61
C LYS A 75 14.84 -51.35 13.29
N GLU A 76 14.64 -51.46 14.60
CA GLU A 76 13.87 -50.47 15.38
C GLU A 76 14.54 -49.10 15.37
N ALA A 77 15.87 -49.03 15.49
CA ALA A 77 16.64 -47.80 15.39
C ALA A 77 16.58 -47.18 13.98
N GLU A 78 16.65 -47.98 12.93
CA GLU A 78 16.48 -47.53 11.53
C GLU A 78 15.07 -46.97 11.29
N GLU A 79 14.04 -47.66 11.78
CA GLU A 79 12.65 -47.20 11.69
C GLU A 79 12.43 -45.91 12.49
N ALA A 80 12.97 -45.81 13.71
CA ALA A 80 12.88 -44.61 14.54
C ALA A 80 13.61 -43.43 13.88
N ASN A 81 14.83 -43.64 13.39
CA ASN A 81 15.59 -42.60 12.67
C ASN A 81 14.90 -42.19 11.37
N GLY A 82 14.30 -43.13 10.64
CA GLY A 82 13.52 -42.85 9.44
C GLY A 82 12.30 -41.99 9.73
N LYS A 83 11.57 -42.27 10.81
CA LYS A 83 10.43 -41.47 11.28
C LYS A 83 10.87 -40.07 11.69
N VAL A 84 11.89 -39.94 12.54
CA VAL A 84 12.43 -38.64 12.98
C VAL A 84 12.88 -37.78 11.80
N LYS A 85 13.59 -38.38 10.83
CA LYS A 85 14.03 -37.66 9.63
C LYS A 85 12.85 -37.18 8.78
N THR A 86 11.83 -38.02 8.63
CA THR A 86 10.63 -37.68 7.85
C THR A 86 9.81 -36.59 8.55
N GLU A 87 9.64 -36.67 9.86
CA GLU A 87 8.96 -35.63 10.65
C GLU A 87 9.70 -34.30 10.63
N ALA A 88 11.03 -34.32 10.74
CA ALA A 88 11.86 -33.11 10.65
C ALA A 88 11.75 -32.45 9.26
N GLU A 89 11.77 -33.24 8.19
CA GLU A 89 11.59 -32.74 6.83
C GLU A 89 10.19 -32.16 6.60
N ASN A 90 9.15 -32.85 7.09
CA ASN A 90 7.78 -32.38 7.01
C ASN A 90 7.58 -31.08 7.79
N LYS A 91 8.16 -30.98 8.98
CA LYS A 91 8.12 -29.76 9.80
C LYS A 91 8.82 -28.60 9.09
N ARG A 92 10.01 -28.82 8.53
CA ARG A 92 10.73 -27.80 7.76
C ARG A 92 9.91 -27.32 6.55
N ARG A 93 9.29 -28.23 5.80
CA ARG A 93 8.45 -27.88 4.66
C ARG A 93 7.21 -27.09 5.09
N ALA A 94 6.61 -27.42 6.23
CA ALA A 94 5.47 -26.68 6.77
C ALA A 94 5.87 -25.25 7.18
N GLU A 95 7.00 -25.09 7.87
CA GLU A 95 7.55 -23.78 8.26
C GLU A 95 7.88 -22.91 7.03
N GLU A 96 8.48 -23.51 5.99
CA GLU A 96 8.78 -22.81 4.73
C GLU A 96 7.50 -22.37 4.00
N ALA A 97 6.48 -23.22 3.96
CA ALA A 97 5.19 -22.89 3.36
C ALA A 97 4.47 -21.77 4.11
N GLU A 98 4.54 -21.76 5.44
CA GLU A 98 3.96 -20.71 6.27
C GLU A 98 4.68 -19.37 6.04
N LEU A 99 6.02 -19.37 6.00
CA LEU A 99 6.80 -18.17 5.74
C LEU A 99 6.53 -17.60 4.34
N ALA A 100 6.41 -18.47 3.33
CA ALA A 100 6.03 -18.08 1.98
C ALA A 100 4.61 -17.51 1.92
N ALA A 101 3.66 -18.07 2.67
CA ALA A 101 2.31 -17.53 2.78
C ALA A 101 2.31 -16.14 3.43
N GLN A 102 3.02 -15.97 4.55
CA GLN A 102 3.14 -14.68 5.24
C GLN A 102 3.73 -13.59 4.34
N ASN A 103 4.77 -13.91 3.56
CA ASN A 103 5.35 -12.94 2.62
C ASN A 103 4.36 -12.54 1.52
N LYS A 104 3.60 -13.49 0.95
CA LYS A 104 2.54 -13.19 -0.02
C LYS A 104 1.44 -12.31 0.58
N PHE A 105 1.07 -12.53 1.84
CA PHE A 105 0.09 -11.68 2.53
C PHE A 105 0.61 -10.25 2.73
N LYS A 106 1.88 -10.08 3.08
CA LYS A 106 2.51 -8.75 3.20
C LYS A 106 2.50 -8.01 1.86
N GLU A 107 2.95 -8.66 0.79
CA GLU A 107 2.94 -8.06 -0.56
C GLU A 107 1.51 -7.66 -1.01
N LEU A 108 0.52 -8.52 -0.74
CA LEU A 108 -0.87 -8.21 -1.06
C LEU A 108 -1.42 -7.05 -0.23
N ALA A 109 -1.06 -6.96 1.05
CA ALA A 109 -1.46 -5.86 1.91
C ALA A 109 -0.87 -4.52 1.44
N GLU A 110 0.43 -4.48 1.14
CA GLU A 110 1.11 -3.29 0.61
C GLU A 110 0.49 -2.85 -0.72
N LYS A 111 0.21 -3.79 -1.62
CA LYS A 111 -0.48 -3.50 -2.89
C LYS A 111 -1.86 -2.87 -2.66
N ARG A 112 -2.64 -3.40 -1.72
CA ARG A 112 -3.98 -2.90 -1.41
C ARG A 112 -3.95 -1.54 -0.73
N GLU A 113 -2.98 -1.29 0.14
CA GLU A 113 -2.79 0.02 0.74
C GLU A 113 -2.46 1.07 -0.32
N LYS A 114 -1.59 0.73 -1.28
CA LYS A 114 -1.28 1.60 -2.41
C LYS A 114 -2.51 1.87 -3.29
N GLU A 115 -3.26 0.84 -3.66
CA GLU A 115 -4.49 0.99 -4.45
C GLU A 115 -5.53 1.88 -3.73
N LEU A 116 -5.70 1.71 -2.41
CA LEU A 116 -6.59 2.54 -1.61
C LEU A 116 -6.11 4.00 -1.51
N ALA A 117 -4.80 4.23 -1.39
CA ALA A 117 -4.23 5.57 -1.36
C ALA A 117 -4.44 6.29 -2.70
N GLU A 118 -4.22 5.60 -3.82
CA GLU A 118 -4.46 6.11 -5.17
C GLU A 118 -5.95 6.42 -5.40
N GLU A 119 -6.85 5.51 -5.01
CA GLU A 119 -8.29 5.74 -5.15
C GLU A 119 -8.78 6.92 -4.29
N ARG A 120 -8.26 7.06 -3.06
CA ARG A 120 -8.58 8.21 -2.19
C ARG A 120 -8.09 9.52 -2.80
N ALA A 121 -6.90 9.55 -3.38
CA ALA A 121 -6.35 10.73 -4.03
C ALA A 121 -7.19 11.15 -5.26
N GLU A 122 -7.59 10.19 -6.10
CA GLU A 122 -8.47 10.44 -7.25
C GLU A 122 -9.86 10.93 -6.82
N ARG A 123 -10.45 10.32 -5.77
CA ARG A 123 -11.72 10.79 -5.19
C ARG A 123 -11.63 12.22 -4.68
N ALA A 124 -10.60 12.53 -3.88
CA ALA A 124 -10.39 13.88 -3.35
C ALA A 124 -10.19 14.92 -4.47
N LYS A 125 -9.48 14.56 -5.55
CA LYS A 125 -9.31 15.40 -6.74
C LYS A 125 -10.63 15.64 -7.46
N LEU A 126 -11.45 14.61 -7.64
CA LEU A 126 -12.75 14.71 -8.29
C LEU A 126 -13.72 15.57 -7.45
N GLU A 127 -13.79 15.32 -6.15
CA GLU A 127 -14.59 16.11 -5.20
C GLU A 127 -14.18 17.60 -5.23
N ARG A 128 -12.87 17.88 -5.21
CA ARG A 128 -12.37 19.25 -5.36
C ARG A 128 -12.77 19.86 -6.70
N SER A 129 -12.65 19.12 -7.80
CA SER A 129 -13.02 19.60 -9.13
C SER A 129 -14.51 19.96 -9.22
N LEU A 130 -15.38 19.15 -8.62
CA LEU A 130 -16.81 19.42 -8.56
C LEU A 130 -17.12 20.65 -7.69
N LEU A 131 -16.44 20.81 -6.56
CA LEU A 131 -16.59 21.97 -5.69
C LEU A 131 -16.15 23.26 -6.40
N VAL A 132 -14.99 23.23 -7.06
CA VAL A 132 -14.48 24.33 -7.89
C VAL A 132 -15.47 24.69 -8.98
N ALA A 133 -15.98 23.72 -9.74
CA ALA A 133 -16.96 23.96 -10.81
C ALA A 133 -18.25 24.61 -10.28
N LYS A 134 -18.77 24.14 -9.14
CA LYS A 134 -19.94 24.72 -8.46
C LYS A 134 -19.71 26.19 -8.09
N ILE A 135 -18.52 26.52 -7.56
CA ILE A 135 -18.18 27.88 -7.13
C ILE A 135 -17.95 28.81 -8.32
N VAL A 136 -17.24 28.34 -9.36
CA VAL A 136 -17.06 29.08 -10.63
C VAL A 136 -18.42 29.43 -11.24
N ALA A 137 -19.34 28.46 -11.31
CA ALA A 137 -20.70 28.68 -11.79
C ALA A 137 -21.47 29.69 -10.91
N LYS A 138 -21.36 29.59 -9.58
CA LYS A 138 -22.01 30.48 -8.61
C LYS A 138 -21.58 31.94 -8.79
N HIS A 139 -20.30 32.19 -9.02
CA HIS A 139 -19.74 33.54 -9.20
C HIS A 139 -19.70 34.00 -10.67
N LYS A 140 -20.26 33.20 -11.60
CA LYS A 140 -20.28 33.45 -13.05
C LYS A 140 -18.88 33.71 -13.62
N LEU A 141 -17.90 32.98 -13.12
CA LEU A 141 -16.52 33.05 -13.60
C LEU A 141 -16.34 32.16 -14.84
N PRO A 142 -15.39 32.49 -15.73
CA PRO A 142 -14.98 31.59 -16.82
C PRO A 142 -14.38 30.28 -16.26
N GLU A 143 -14.62 29.16 -16.93
CA GLU A 143 -14.14 27.83 -16.50
C GLU A 143 -12.60 27.78 -16.41
N GLU A 144 -11.90 28.58 -17.21
CA GLU A 144 -10.46 28.70 -17.25
C GLU A 144 -9.86 29.22 -15.92
N VAL A 145 -10.68 29.87 -15.09
CA VAL A 145 -10.27 30.38 -13.78
C VAL A 145 -10.34 29.30 -12.70
N GLY A 146 -11.14 28.24 -12.89
CA GLY A 146 -11.34 27.16 -11.91
C GLY A 146 -10.03 26.54 -11.40
N PRO A 147 -9.09 26.13 -12.27
CA PRO A 147 -7.80 25.59 -11.85
C PRO A 147 -6.92 26.55 -11.05
N ARG A 148 -7.18 27.87 -11.12
CA ARG A 148 -6.42 28.90 -10.42
C ARG A 148 -6.98 29.24 -9.04
N LEU A 149 -8.19 28.80 -8.71
CA LEU A 149 -8.79 29.06 -7.40
C LEU A 149 -7.97 28.41 -6.30
N VAL A 150 -7.61 29.22 -5.31
CA VAL A 150 -6.80 28.80 -4.17
C VAL A 150 -7.72 28.48 -2.99
N GLY A 151 -7.49 27.31 -2.38
CA GLY A 151 -8.28 26.83 -1.25
C GLY A 151 -8.53 25.33 -1.29
N THR A 152 -8.84 24.79 -0.11
CA THR A 152 -9.21 23.39 0.10
C THR A 152 -10.66 23.26 0.55
N THR A 153 -11.22 24.29 1.19
CA THR A 153 -12.59 24.31 1.69
C THR A 153 -13.51 25.14 0.78
N GLU A 154 -14.83 24.90 0.87
CA GLU A 154 -15.83 25.68 0.13
C GLU A 154 -15.76 27.17 0.47
N ALA A 155 -15.50 27.52 1.74
CA ALA A 155 -15.45 28.91 2.20
C ALA A 155 -14.23 29.67 1.63
N GLU A 156 -13.05 29.03 1.60
CA GLU A 156 -11.84 29.61 1.02
C GLU A 156 -12.01 29.85 -0.49
N LEU A 157 -12.50 28.82 -1.20
CA LEU A 157 -12.74 28.90 -2.64
C LEU A 157 -13.80 29.96 -2.99
N ASP A 158 -14.86 30.10 -2.18
CA ASP A 158 -15.89 31.12 -2.39
C ASP A 158 -15.34 32.53 -2.19
N ALA A 159 -14.54 32.74 -1.16
CA ALA A 159 -13.90 34.04 -0.89
C ALA A 159 -12.93 34.44 -2.00
N ASP A 160 -12.10 33.50 -2.48
CA ASP A 160 -11.17 33.73 -3.59
C ASP A 160 -11.92 34.01 -4.90
N ALA A 161 -12.94 33.21 -5.21
CA ALA A 161 -13.80 33.40 -6.37
C ALA A 161 -14.52 34.76 -6.33
N ALA A 162 -15.01 35.19 -5.17
CA ALA A 162 -15.63 36.49 -5.00
C ALA A 162 -14.63 37.64 -5.23
N ASN A 163 -13.36 37.47 -4.86
CA ASN A 163 -12.32 38.46 -5.11
C ASN A 163 -11.96 38.53 -6.61
N LEU A 164 -11.81 37.38 -7.27
CA LEU A 164 -11.57 37.33 -8.72
C LEU A 164 -12.74 37.90 -9.52
N ALA A 165 -13.98 37.64 -9.10
CA ALA A 165 -15.17 38.17 -9.75
C ALA A 165 -15.23 39.71 -9.71
N LYS A 166 -14.68 40.35 -8.67
CA LYS A 166 -14.57 41.83 -8.60
C LYS A 166 -13.55 42.38 -9.59
N LEU A 167 -12.46 41.66 -9.82
CA LEU A 167 -11.39 42.06 -10.74
C LEU A 167 -11.76 41.85 -12.21
N LEU A 168 -12.53 40.80 -12.50
CA LEU A 168 -12.95 40.43 -13.86
C LEU A 168 -14.16 41.21 -14.36
N LYS A 169 -14.97 41.79 -13.46
CA LYS A 169 -16.00 42.73 -13.88
C LYS A 169 -15.29 43.88 -14.58
N PRO A 170 -15.62 44.17 -15.86
CA PRO A 170 -15.09 45.36 -16.50
C PRO A 170 -15.46 46.51 -15.58
N GLN A 171 -14.46 47.20 -15.05
CA GLN A 171 -14.70 48.50 -14.44
C GLN A 171 -15.32 49.32 -15.57
N THR A 172 -16.63 49.51 -15.53
CA THR A 172 -17.28 50.57 -16.28
C THR A 172 -16.51 51.81 -15.87
N ALA A 173 -15.60 52.25 -16.74
CA ALA A 173 -14.88 53.49 -16.58
C ALA A 173 -15.95 54.51 -16.25
N ALA A 174 -15.81 55.14 -15.08
CA ALA A 174 -16.71 56.21 -14.69
C ALA A 174 -16.78 57.19 -15.87
N ASN A 175 -17.96 57.24 -16.45
CA ASN A 175 -18.45 58.17 -17.45
C ASN A 175 -17.43 59.27 -17.82
N THR A 176 -16.58 58.99 -18.82
CA THR A 176 -15.80 60.03 -19.50
C THR A 176 -16.58 60.61 -20.69
N GLU A 177 -17.91 60.52 -20.68
CA GLU A 177 -18.81 61.31 -21.54
C GLU A 177 -19.27 62.57 -20.79
N ALA A 178 -18.31 63.32 -20.24
CA ALA A 178 -18.51 64.72 -19.91
C ALA A 178 -17.67 65.55 -20.88
N GLY A 179 -18.19 65.73 -22.10
CA GLY A 179 -17.83 66.83 -22.98
C GLY A 179 -16.53 66.68 -23.78
N ALA A 180 -16.60 66.04 -24.94
CA ALA A 180 -15.73 66.41 -26.06
C ALA A 180 -16.39 66.07 -27.41
N GLY A 181 -16.96 67.09 -28.03
CA GLY A 181 -16.94 67.24 -29.49
C GLY A 181 -17.92 66.41 -30.31
N GLN A 182 -19.10 66.98 -30.53
CA GLN A 182 -19.73 66.91 -31.85
C GLN A 182 -18.70 67.30 -32.92
N ASN A 183 -18.51 66.42 -33.91
CA ASN A 183 -18.33 66.68 -35.34
C ASN A 183 -17.38 65.63 -35.95
N ASN A 184 -17.89 64.74 -36.79
CA ASN A 184 -17.79 64.89 -38.24
C ASN A 184 -18.19 63.57 -38.94
N ARG A 185 -18.96 63.71 -40.01
CA ARG A 185 -19.44 62.63 -40.88
C ARG A 185 -18.37 62.28 -41.91
N GLN A 186 -18.12 60.99 -42.15
CA GLN A 186 -17.78 60.45 -43.48
C GLN A 186 -17.80 58.91 -43.38
N ALA A 187 -18.83 58.20 -43.83
CA ALA A 187 -19.07 57.83 -45.23
C ALA A 187 -17.81 57.23 -45.88
N GLY A 188 -17.68 55.92 -45.80
CA GLY A 188 -16.64 55.13 -46.46
C GLY A 188 -17.12 53.69 -46.65
N GLN A 189 -17.91 53.49 -47.70
CA GLN A 189 -18.19 52.19 -48.29
C GLN A 189 -16.87 51.52 -48.70
N GLY A 190 -16.73 50.24 -48.38
CA GLY A 190 -15.58 49.42 -48.78
C GLY A 190 -15.90 47.95 -48.64
N ALA A 191 -16.58 47.40 -49.65
CA ALA A 191 -16.80 45.98 -49.81
C ALA A 191 -15.49 45.23 -50.14
N ASN A 192 -15.27 44.08 -49.51
CA ASN A 192 -14.57 42.93 -50.13
C ASN A 192 -14.78 41.68 -49.23
N GLN A 193 -15.68 40.77 -49.60
CA GLN A 193 -15.36 39.49 -50.27
C GLN A 193 -14.26 38.68 -49.54
N GLN A 194 -14.64 37.59 -48.86
CA GLN A 194 -14.77 36.24 -49.43
C GLN A 194 -13.45 35.47 -49.27
N THR A 195 -13.34 34.68 -48.19
CA THR A 195 -12.48 33.49 -48.20
C THR A 195 -13.20 32.34 -47.51
N SER A 196 -13.76 31.49 -48.36
CA SER A 196 -14.21 30.13 -48.08
C SER A 196 -13.05 29.23 -47.64
N GLY A 197 -13.25 28.43 -46.60
CA GLY A 197 -12.37 27.30 -46.25
C GLY A 197 -12.46 26.99 -44.76
N GLY A 198 -12.78 25.79 -44.28
CA GLY A 198 -13.17 24.54 -44.92
C GLY A 198 -13.91 23.71 -43.86
N GLN A 199 -15.07 23.19 -44.23
CA GLN A 199 -15.81 22.25 -43.40
C GLN A 199 -15.13 20.88 -43.50
N GLY A 200 -14.23 20.60 -42.57
CA GLY A 200 -13.74 19.25 -42.33
C GLY A 200 -14.83 18.41 -41.67
N GLN A 201 -15.69 17.79 -42.48
CA GLN A 201 -16.58 16.72 -42.01
C GLN A 201 -15.73 15.51 -41.58
N GLN A 202 -15.43 15.42 -40.29
CA GLN A 202 -14.90 14.19 -39.70
C GLN A 202 -16.07 13.22 -39.52
N LYS A 203 -16.08 12.17 -40.35
CA LYS A 203 -17.00 11.04 -40.24
C LYS A 203 -16.84 10.38 -38.85
N PRO A 204 -17.93 10.07 -38.13
CA PRO A 204 -17.83 9.28 -36.90
C PRO A 204 -17.33 7.87 -37.24
N ARG A 205 -16.29 7.42 -36.54
CA ARG A 205 -15.82 6.03 -36.61
C ARG A 205 -16.87 5.12 -35.95
N PRO A 206 -17.22 3.97 -36.54
CA PRO A 206 -18.09 3.01 -35.87
C PRO A 206 -17.38 2.46 -34.62
N TYR A 207 -18.11 2.47 -33.51
CA TYR A 207 -17.69 1.92 -32.23
C TYR A 207 -17.68 0.39 -32.35
N VAL A 208 -16.50 -0.23 -32.37
CA VAL A 208 -16.35 -1.69 -32.30
C VAL A 208 -16.40 -2.10 -30.84
N PHE A 209 -17.55 -2.62 -30.42
CA PHE A 209 -17.72 -3.23 -29.11
C PHE A 209 -17.02 -4.59 -29.09
N GLN A 210 -15.79 -4.62 -28.58
CA GLN A 210 -15.03 -5.86 -28.36
C GLN A 210 -15.63 -6.57 -27.15
N GLN A 211 -16.40 -7.64 -27.39
CA GLN A 211 -16.90 -8.51 -26.32
C GLN A 211 -15.72 -9.21 -25.62
N PRO A 212 -15.63 -9.20 -24.27
CA PRO A 212 -14.68 -10.03 -23.56
C PRO A 212 -15.10 -11.48 -23.72
N GLY A 213 -14.26 -12.26 -24.39
CA GLY A 213 -14.47 -13.69 -24.59
C GLY A 213 -14.53 -14.43 -23.25
N ASP A 214 -15.54 -15.27 -23.13
CA ASP A 214 -15.67 -16.29 -22.10
C ASP A 214 -14.41 -17.17 -22.09
N LYS A 215 -13.63 -17.05 -21.02
CA LYS A 215 -12.59 -18.03 -20.68
C LYS A 215 -13.16 -18.93 -19.60
N THR A 216 -13.75 -20.03 -20.03
CA THR A 216 -13.94 -21.23 -19.21
C THR A 216 -12.58 -21.84 -18.89
N TRP A 217 -12.22 -21.88 -17.62
CA TRP A 217 -11.29 -22.84 -17.02
C TRP A 217 -11.87 -23.27 -15.67
#